data_AF-A0A800CXJ3-F1
#
_entry.id   AF-A0A800CXJ3-F1
#
_cell.length_a   1.000
_cell.length_b   1.000
_cell.length_c   1.000
_cell.angle_alpha   90.00
_cell.angle_beta   90.00
_cell.angle_gamma   90.00
#
_symmetry.space_group_name_H-M   'P 1'
#
loop_
_entity.id
_entity.type
_entity.pdbx_description
1 polymer ?
#
loop_
_entity_poly.entity_id
_entity_poly.type
_entity_poly.pdbx_seq_one_letter_code
_entity_poly.pdbx_strand_id
1 'polypeptide(L)'
;MPVSRDKSQFSKQAQQKAVQLSQTCDDLKAKFPNIDPKLIFEININQSLSVDAFEQTLASMDIHVLSVAEGKKGYWVVFSDDQSLQKFKQKLKIYGSEKGANYDFFHAIESFGDISVEAKVGERLKQQPLTDSVEFVDIELWKMDDPQKNIGFIKQLKENYPEFTQFRVTDQLITKSFVLLRVKLNKQVFDEIIQLKEIARIDRPAMVQFNPFELMSPNIEELQFSAPDENAMGILIIDSGIVSNHPMLEKCIGGEENFQTGETQTQDTVGHGTAVAGCAVYGDIGQALKDKQFTPENWLFSAKVMYAENDWNGNPVNAIYDPEKLLEHQFKDAVESFLSNPEYHIKVVNISLGNAHEVWHKHYNRQLPLAALIDELAFTFPHVVFIVSTGNQSPLNDYDSIADVIENYPKYLLDNDDFKLINPATAALALTIGSIAPDVQIEQERYGAEQIKTAIAQVHQPSPFTRAGLGINGMIKPELVEYGGNMILSEQYG
;
A
#
# COMPACT_ATOMS: atom_id res chain seq x y z
N MET A 1 -46.89 18.32 -8.57
CA MET A 1 -47.88 17.82 -7.58
C MET A 1 -48.13 16.35 -7.88
N PRO A 2 -48.12 15.42 -6.90
CA PRO A 2 -48.69 14.11 -7.13
C PRO A 2 -50.20 14.29 -7.32
N VAL A 3 -50.68 13.90 -8.49
CA VAL A 3 -52.08 13.94 -8.90
C VAL A 3 -52.91 13.06 -7.95
N SER A 4 -53.99 13.62 -7.40
CA SER A 4 -55.09 12.95 -6.67
C SER A 4 -54.72 11.90 -5.60
N ARG A 5 -53.96 12.26 -4.55
CA ARG A 5 -53.87 11.42 -3.34
C ARG A 5 -55.16 11.56 -2.52
N ASP A 6 -55.92 10.48 -2.38
CA ASP A 6 -57.03 10.42 -1.43
C ASP A 6 -56.45 10.46 0.00
N LYS A 7 -56.62 11.61 0.67
CA LYS A 7 -56.13 11.85 2.05
C LYS A 7 -56.72 10.83 3.04
N SER A 8 -57.97 10.43 2.85
CA SER A 8 -58.67 9.49 3.71
C SER A 8 -58.11 8.07 3.54
N GLN A 9 -57.94 7.63 2.29
CA GLN A 9 -57.36 6.32 1.98
C GLN A 9 -55.92 6.22 2.48
N PHE A 10 -55.08 7.24 2.21
CA PHE A 10 -53.72 7.26 2.71
C PHE A 10 -53.67 7.21 4.24
N SER A 11 -54.49 8.03 4.92
CA SER A 11 -54.53 8.07 6.39
C SER A 11 -54.89 6.71 6.99
N LYS A 12 -55.85 5.98 6.40
CA LYS A 12 -56.21 4.63 6.84
C LYS A 12 -55.06 3.64 6.68
N GLN A 13 -54.40 3.61 5.51
CA GLN A 13 -53.27 2.73 5.25
C GLN A 13 -52.06 3.06 6.15
N ALA A 14 -51.77 4.35 6.33
CA ALA A 14 -50.72 4.82 7.22
C ALA A 14 -50.98 4.43 8.68
N GLN A 15 -52.23 4.56 9.17
CA GLN A 15 -52.57 4.12 10.52
C GLN A 15 -52.36 2.61 10.71
N GLN A 16 -52.71 1.78 9.72
CA GLN A 16 -52.44 0.34 9.76
C GLN A 16 -50.93 0.04 9.82
N LYS A 17 -50.13 0.72 8.99
CA LYS A 17 -48.67 0.59 9.02
C LYS A 17 -48.06 1.04 10.35
N ALA A 18 -48.55 2.12 10.94
CA ALA A 18 -48.08 2.57 12.25
C ALA A 18 -48.37 1.54 13.34
N VAL A 19 -49.54 0.89 13.31
CA VAL A 19 -49.86 -0.22 14.22
C VAL A 19 -48.93 -1.41 13.98
N GLN A 20 -48.66 -1.76 12.72
CA GLN A 20 -47.73 -2.83 12.38
C GLN A 20 -46.31 -2.55 12.90
N LEU A 21 -45.81 -1.32 12.75
CA LEU A 21 -44.51 -0.90 13.28
C LEU A 21 -44.42 -1.05 14.79
N SER A 22 -45.45 -0.64 15.53
CA SER A 22 -45.53 -0.85 16.98
C SER A 22 -45.51 -2.35 17.31
N GLN A 23 -46.31 -3.17 16.61
CA GLN A 23 -46.37 -4.61 16.84
C GLN A 23 -45.03 -5.31 16.62
N THR A 24 -44.30 -4.97 15.53
CA THR A 24 -42.96 -5.55 15.30
C THR A 24 -41.96 -5.18 16.41
N CYS A 25 -42.10 -4.01 17.03
CA CYS A 25 -41.29 -3.61 18.17
C CYS A 25 -41.61 -4.44 19.42
N ASP A 26 -42.90 -4.71 19.65
CA ASP A 26 -43.37 -5.58 20.74
C ASP A 26 -42.92 -7.03 20.54
N ASP A 27 -42.97 -7.54 19.29
CA ASP A 27 -42.51 -8.88 18.93
C ASP A 27 -41.00 -9.04 19.17
N LEU A 28 -40.20 -8.01 18.85
CA LEU A 28 -38.77 -7.98 19.17
C LEU A 28 -38.53 -7.97 20.68
N LYS A 29 -39.32 -7.21 21.45
CA LYS A 29 -39.22 -7.18 22.91
C LYS A 29 -39.57 -8.52 23.55
N ALA A 30 -40.54 -9.23 22.98
CA ALA A 30 -40.89 -10.59 23.41
C ALA A 30 -39.78 -11.59 23.06
N LYS A 31 -39.13 -11.44 21.91
CA LYS A 31 -38.00 -12.29 21.49
C LYS A 31 -36.71 -12.02 22.29
N PHE A 32 -36.45 -10.76 22.66
CA PHE A 32 -35.24 -10.32 23.35
C PHE A 32 -35.59 -9.67 24.70
N PRO A 33 -35.87 -10.46 25.75
CA PRO A 33 -36.37 -9.92 27.02
C PRO A 33 -35.38 -9.01 27.75
N ASN A 34 -34.08 -9.14 27.47
CA ASN A 34 -33.02 -8.30 28.06
C ASN A 34 -32.71 -7.04 27.24
N ILE A 35 -33.32 -6.90 26.06
CA ILE A 35 -33.17 -5.73 25.18
C ILE A 35 -34.47 -4.92 25.27
N ASP A 36 -34.37 -3.60 25.26
CA ASP A 36 -35.53 -2.72 25.14
C ASP A 36 -35.54 -2.06 23.75
N PRO A 37 -36.15 -2.71 22.74
CA PRO A 37 -36.05 -2.27 21.36
C PRO A 37 -36.66 -0.88 21.19
N LYS A 38 -35.93 -0.02 20.50
CA LYS A 38 -36.36 1.34 20.14
C LYS A 38 -37.11 1.30 18.82
N LEU A 39 -38.16 2.12 18.73
CA LEU A 39 -38.94 2.23 17.51
C LEU A 39 -38.18 3.09 16.49
N ILE A 40 -37.36 2.44 15.68
CA ILE A 40 -36.63 3.04 14.55
C ILE A 40 -37.24 2.53 13.25
N PHE A 41 -37.52 3.45 12.33
CA PHE A 41 -38.15 3.14 11.05
C PHE A 41 -37.76 4.16 9.98
N GLU A 42 -38.03 3.85 8.72
CA GLU A 42 -37.75 4.74 7.60
C GLU A 42 -39.01 5.46 7.11
N ILE A 43 -38.83 6.69 6.64
CA ILE A 43 -39.85 7.52 6.00
C ILE A 43 -39.34 7.90 4.60
N ASN A 44 -40.05 7.49 3.55
CA ASN A 44 -39.76 7.91 2.19
C ASN A 44 -40.41 9.26 1.88
N ILE A 45 -39.58 10.25 1.56
CA ILE A 45 -39.98 11.61 1.23
C ILE A 45 -39.89 11.84 -0.29
N ASN A 46 -41.00 12.23 -0.92
CA ASN A 46 -41.09 12.36 -2.38
C ASN A 46 -40.73 13.76 -2.93
N GLN A 47 -40.50 14.74 -2.07
CA GLN A 47 -40.18 16.12 -2.43
C GLN A 47 -39.05 16.67 -1.54
N SER A 48 -38.28 17.62 -2.05
CA SER A 48 -37.26 18.28 -1.25
C SER A 48 -37.92 19.18 -0.19
N LEU A 49 -37.52 19.01 1.07
CA LEU A 49 -38.02 19.77 2.21
C LEU A 49 -36.89 20.57 2.88
N SER A 50 -37.28 21.62 3.61
CA SER A 50 -36.40 22.19 4.64
C SER A 50 -36.23 21.15 5.75
N VAL A 51 -34.99 20.78 6.04
CA VAL A 51 -34.64 19.76 7.03
C VAL A 51 -35.12 20.20 8.42
N ASP A 52 -34.70 21.39 8.85
CA ASP A 52 -35.05 21.95 10.16
C ASP A 52 -36.57 22.02 10.39
N ALA A 53 -37.34 22.45 9.39
CA ALA A 53 -38.79 22.56 9.51
C ALA A 53 -39.46 21.17 9.63
N PHE A 54 -38.95 20.18 8.90
CA PHE A 54 -39.47 18.82 8.95
C PHE A 54 -39.09 18.12 10.26
N GLU A 55 -37.85 18.29 10.72
CA GLU A 55 -37.38 17.83 12.02
C GLU A 55 -38.22 18.40 13.17
N GLN A 56 -38.48 19.71 13.19
CA GLN A 56 -39.37 20.33 14.18
C GLN A 56 -40.78 19.74 14.15
N THR A 57 -41.29 19.44 12.94
CA THR A 57 -42.61 18.83 12.77
C THR A 57 -42.63 17.41 13.34
N LEU A 58 -41.62 16.59 13.05
CA LEU A 58 -41.47 15.24 13.59
C LEU A 58 -41.27 15.26 15.11
N ALA A 59 -40.44 16.17 15.63
CA ALA A 59 -40.19 16.33 17.06
C ALA A 59 -41.47 16.68 17.83
N SER A 60 -42.39 17.43 17.22
CA SER A 60 -43.72 17.71 17.79
C SER A 60 -44.64 16.47 17.91
N MET A 61 -44.19 15.32 17.41
CA MET A 61 -44.82 14.01 17.51
C MET A 61 -43.93 12.99 18.24
N ASP A 62 -42.91 13.47 18.95
CA ASP A 62 -41.90 12.66 19.65
C ASP A 62 -41.06 11.77 18.72
N ILE A 63 -40.88 12.20 17.46
CA ILE A 63 -40.07 11.53 16.44
C ILE A 63 -38.83 12.36 16.14
N HIS A 64 -37.66 11.75 16.23
CA HIS A 64 -36.35 12.36 16.01
C HIS A 64 -35.71 11.80 14.74
N VAL A 65 -35.03 12.65 13.98
CA VAL A 65 -34.35 12.24 12.75
C VAL A 65 -32.95 11.71 13.10
N LEU A 66 -32.62 10.51 12.64
CA LEU A 66 -31.32 9.88 12.84
C LEU A 66 -30.43 10.01 11.59
N SER A 67 -31.05 9.98 10.40
CA SER A 67 -30.35 10.08 9.13
C SER A 67 -31.23 10.69 8.06
N VAL A 68 -30.63 11.53 7.22
CA VAL A 68 -31.28 12.26 6.12
C VAL A 68 -30.73 11.76 4.80
N ALA A 69 -31.62 11.42 3.85
CA ALA A 69 -31.21 11.04 2.51
C ALA A 69 -30.40 12.15 1.81
N GLU A 70 -29.39 11.76 1.04
CA GLU A 70 -28.64 12.67 0.19
C GLU A 70 -29.58 13.42 -0.78
N GLY A 71 -29.40 14.73 -0.92
CA GLY A 71 -30.31 15.57 -1.70
C GLY A 71 -31.68 15.86 -1.04
N LYS A 72 -31.88 15.45 0.23
CA LYS A 72 -33.08 15.74 1.05
C LYS A 72 -34.38 15.14 0.51
N LYS A 73 -34.27 14.14 -0.37
CA LYS A 73 -35.37 13.38 -0.96
C LYS A 73 -35.04 11.89 -0.89
N GLY A 74 -36.02 11.03 -0.61
CA GLY A 74 -35.82 9.60 -0.41
C GLY A 74 -35.99 9.20 1.06
N TYR A 75 -35.30 8.14 1.48
CA TYR A 75 -35.50 7.50 2.78
C TYR A 75 -34.76 8.21 3.91
N TRP A 76 -35.53 8.70 4.88
CA TRP A 76 -35.03 9.26 6.13
C TRP A 76 -35.22 8.24 7.24
N VAL A 77 -34.24 8.07 8.11
CA VAL A 77 -34.36 7.17 9.26
C VAL A 77 -34.70 7.97 10.49
N VAL A 78 -35.70 7.52 11.23
CA VAL A 78 -36.24 8.21 12.39
C VAL A 78 -36.39 7.29 13.58
N PHE A 79 -36.36 7.86 14.78
CA PHE A 79 -36.60 7.20 16.05
C PHE A 79 -37.79 7.84 16.77
N SER A 80 -38.70 7.05 17.33
CA SER A 80 -39.83 7.54 18.14
C SER A 80 -39.66 7.21 19.62
N ASP A 81 -39.79 8.20 20.51
CA ASP A 81 -39.89 7.96 21.96
C ASP A 81 -41.25 7.31 22.33
N ASP A 82 -42.30 7.58 21.55
CA ASP A 82 -43.61 6.91 21.69
C ASP A 82 -43.65 5.66 20.79
N GLN A 83 -43.42 4.48 21.37
CA GLN A 83 -43.48 3.19 20.68
C GLN A 83 -44.87 2.91 20.07
N SER A 84 -45.93 3.53 20.58
CA SER A 84 -47.29 3.34 20.08
C SER A 84 -47.71 4.38 19.04
N LEU A 85 -46.86 5.38 18.75
CA LEU A 85 -47.08 6.42 17.74
C LEU A 85 -48.43 7.16 17.90
N GLN A 86 -48.92 7.40 19.13
CA GLN A 86 -50.25 8.01 19.37
C GLN A 86 -50.36 9.38 18.72
N LYS A 87 -49.42 10.29 18.98
CA LYS A 87 -49.46 11.66 18.44
C LYS A 87 -49.41 11.65 16.91
N PHE A 88 -48.56 10.78 16.34
CA PHE A 88 -48.44 10.59 14.90
C PHE A 88 -49.74 10.07 14.29
N LYS A 89 -50.34 9.01 14.85
CA LYS A 89 -51.64 8.45 14.44
C LYS A 89 -52.78 9.48 14.57
N GLN A 90 -52.79 10.27 15.64
CA GLN A 90 -53.78 11.32 15.86
C GLN A 90 -53.71 12.40 14.77
N LYS A 91 -52.51 12.89 14.45
CA LYS A 91 -52.31 13.88 13.38
C LYS A 91 -52.62 13.29 11.99
N LEU A 92 -52.26 12.03 11.74
CA LEU A 92 -52.66 11.30 10.53
C LEU A 92 -54.18 11.24 10.36
N LYS A 93 -54.92 10.97 11.45
CA LYS A 93 -56.38 10.90 11.43
C LYS A 93 -57.01 12.25 11.09
N ILE A 94 -56.47 13.36 11.63
CA ILE A 94 -56.96 14.70 11.31
C ILE A 94 -56.65 15.05 9.85
N TYR A 95 -55.45 14.72 9.35
CA TYR A 95 -55.08 14.91 7.95
C TYR A 95 -56.04 14.22 6.97
N GLY A 96 -56.53 13.02 7.32
CA GLY A 96 -57.51 12.26 6.53
C GLY A 96 -58.96 12.73 6.63
N SER A 97 -59.24 13.84 7.34
CA SER A 97 -60.58 14.41 7.53
C SER A 97 -60.78 15.70 6.73
N GLU A 98 -62.03 16.20 6.64
CA GLU A 98 -62.36 17.47 5.97
C GLU A 98 -61.64 18.70 6.57
N LYS A 99 -61.11 18.60 7.80
CA LYS A 99 -60.33 19.65 8.48
C LYS A 99 -58.81 19.56 8.24
N GLY A 100 -58.37 18.79 7.23
CA GLY A 100 -56.98 18.37 7.04
C GLY A 100 -55.95 19.44 6.62
N ALA A 101 -56.34 20.71 6.42
CA ALA A 101 -55.45 21.77 5.93
C ALA A 101 -54.27 22.11 6.88
N ASN A 102 -54.38 21.76 8.17
CA ASN A 102 -53.34 22.06 9.16
C ASN A 102 -52.19 21.03 9.21
N TYR A 103 -52.22 19.97 8.39
CA TYR A 103 -51.23 18.89 8.43
C TYR A 103 -50.70 18.50 7.05
N ASP A 104 -50.56 19.49 6.17
CA ASP A 104 -50.11 19.29 4.79
C ASP A 104 -48.68 18.75 4.66
N PHE A 105 -47.88 18.72 5.74
CA PHE A 105 -46.56 18.07 5.73
C PHE A 105 -46.63 16.56 5.38
N PHE A 106 -47.75 15.88 5.68
CA PHE A 106 -47.96 14.48 5.27
C PHE A 106 -47.99 14.30 3.75
N HIS A 107 -48.18 15.37 2.96
CA HIS A 107 -48.05 15.31 1.51
C HIS A 107 -46.66 14.88 1.07
N ALA A 108 -45.63 15.28 1.82
CA ALA A 108 -44.25 14.97 1.51
C ALA A 108 -43.88 13.52 1.83
N ILE A 109 -44.59 12.88 2.76
CA ILE A 109 -44.40 11.47 3.12
C ILE A 109 -45.12 10.61 2.07
N GLU A 110 -44.37 9.87 1.29
CA GLU A 110 -44.88 8.90 0.32
C GLU A 110 -45.25 7.57 1.01
N SER A 111 -44.32 7.07 1.83
CA SER A 111 -44.49 5.84 2.60
C SER A 111 -43.58 5.87 3.84
N PHE A 112 -43.82 4.94 4.75
CA PHE A 112 -42.92 4.63 5.86
C PHE A 112 -43.04 3.15 6.20
N GLY A 113 -42.04 2.60 6.86
CA GLY A 113 -41.97 1.17 7.16
C GLY A 113 -40.69 0.76 7.86
N ASP A 114 -40.55 -0.54 8.08
CA ASP A 114 -39.34 -1.12 8.65
C ASP A 114 -38.16 -1.08 7.69
N ILE A 115 -36.96 -0.96 8.26
CA ILE A 115 -35.71 -1.14 7.52
C ILE A 115 -35.50 -2.65 7.35
N SER A 116 -35.45 -3.11 6.10
CA SER A 116 -35.34 -4.54 5.80
C SER A 116 -33.98 -5.10 6.23
N VAL A 117 -33.92 -6.41 6.49
CA VAL A 117 -32.66 -7.10 6.84
C VAL A 117 -31.65 -6.94 5.71
N GLU A 118 -32.09 -7.07 4.46
CA GLU A 118 -31.25 -6.97 3.26
C GLU A 118 -30.59 -5.59 3.12
N ALA A 119 -31.24 -4.53 3.62
CA ALA A 119 -30.70 -3.18 3.65
C ALA A 119 -29.60 -3.01 4.72
N LYS A 120 -29.66 -3.80 5.81
CA LYS A 120 -28.67 -3.78 6.90
C LYS A 120 -27.44 -4.65 6.62
N VAL A 121 -27.52 -5.62 5.71
CA VAL A 121 -26.38 -6.49 5.38
C VAL A 121 -25.46 -5.79 4.37
N GLY A 122 -24.20 -5.60 4.76
CA GLY A 122 -23.18 -5.05 3.89
C GLY A 122 -22.76 -5.99 2.76
N GLU A 123 -22.11 -5.43 1.73
CA GLU A 123 -21.84 -6.11 0.47
C GLU A 123 -20.98 -7.37 0.64
N ARG A 124 -20.01 -7.37 1.55
CA ARG A 124 -19.13 -8.53 1.71
C ARG A 124 -19.86 -9.71 2.34
N LEU A 125 -20.77 -9.46 3.28
CA LEU A 125 -21.63 -10.51 3.83
C LEU A 125 -22.69 -10.98 2.82
N LYS A 126 -23.12 -10.14 1.86
CA LYS A 126 -23.98 -10.57 0.74
C LYS A 126 -23.25 -11.54 -0.20
N GLN A 127 -22.00 -11.21 -0.54
CA GLN A 127 -21.17 -12.04 -1.42
C GLN A 127 -20.70 -13.32 -0.73
N GLN A 128 -20.33 -13.22 0.54
CA GLN A 128 -19.85 -14.34 1.36
C GLN A 128 -20.57 -14.36 2.72
N PRO A 129 -21.76 -15.01 2.77
CA PRO A 129 -22.52 -15.17 4.01
C PRO A 129 -21.71 -15.85 5.11
N LEU A 130 -22.06 -15.57 6.37
CA LEU A 130 -21.45 -16.23 7.52
C LEU A 130 -21.67 -17.74 7.45
N THR A 131 -20.68 -18.47 7.95
CA THR A 131 -20.76 -19.92 8.15
C THR A 131 -21.06 -20.24 9.62
N ASP A 132 -21.11 -21.52 9.99
CA ASP A 132 -21.28 -21.91 11.40
C ASP A 132 -20.04 -21.60 12.27
N SER A 133 -18.94 -21.16 11.65
CA SER A 133 -17.76 -20.70 12.37
C SER A 133 -17.97 -19.30 12.97
N VAL A 134 -17.22 -19.01 14.04
CA VAL A 134 -17.28 -17.71 14.70
C VAL A 134 -16.36 -16.73 13.97
N GLU A 135 -16.93 -15.62 13.50
CA GLU A 135 -16.22 -14.65 12.64
C GLU A 135 -16.27 -13.23 13.26
N PHE A 136 -15.37 -12.36 12.82
CA PHE A 136 -15.40 -10.94 13.18
C PHE A 136 -16.26 -10.16 12.18
N VAL A 137 -17.12 -9.29 12.72
CA VAL A 137 -17.94 -8.33 11.97
C VAL A 137 -17.84 -6.95 12.60
N ASP A 138 -18.11 -5.92 11.80
CA ASP A 138 -18.40 -4.57 12.28
C ASP A 138 -19.90 -4.34 12.28
N ILE A 139 -20.41 -3.81 13.40
CA ILE A 139 -21.80 -3.44 13.59
C ILE A 139 -21.88 -1.92 13.72
N GLU A 140 -22.62 -1.29 12.81
CA GLU A 140 -23.00 0.11 12.89
C GLU A 140 -24.38 0.22 13.54
N LEU A 141 -24.48 1.07 14.55
CA LEU A 141 -25.75 1.40 15.19
C LEU A 141 -26.23 2.76 14.73
N TRP A 142 -27.55 2.93 14.61
CA TRP A 142 -28.11 4.27 14.44
C TRP A 142 -27.71 5.15 15.63
N LYS A 143 -27.12 6.31 15.33
CA LYS A 143 -26.68 7.25 16.34
C LYS A 143 -27.90 7.96 16.94
N MET A 144 -28.15 7.73 18.22
CA MET A 144 -29.22 8.40 18.96
C MET A 144 -28.73 9.74 19.51
N ASP A 145 -29.57 10.77 19.56
CA ASP A 145 -29.18 12.08 20.11
C ASP A 145 -28.68 11.98 21.54
N ASP A 146 -29.36 11.20 22.38
CA ASP A 146 -28.91 10.83 23.71
C ASP A 146 -27.94 9.63 23.64
N PRO A 147 -26.63 9.82 23.91
CA PRO A 147 -25.65 8.74 23.87
C PRO A 147 -25.95 7.60 24.87
N GLN A 148 -26.69 7.87 25.96
CA GLN A 148 -27.06 6.84 26.93
C GLN A 148 -27.95 5.76 26.32
N LYS A 149 -28.73 6.08 25.28
CA LYS A 149 -29.54 5.09 24.55
C LYS A 149 -28.64 4.10 23.81
N ASN A 150 -27.60 4.58 23.12
CA ASN A 150 -26.64 3.68 22.46
C ASN A 150 -25.83 2.87 23.49
N ILE A 151 -25.35 3.49 24.58
CA ILE A 151 -24.61 2.81 25.65
C ILE A 151 -25.47 1.73 26.31
N GLY A 152 -26.73 2.04 26.61
CA GLY A 152 -27.70 1.11 27.18
C GLY A 152 -27.94 -0.09 26.26
N PHE A 153 -28.16 0.14 24.97
CA PHE A 153 -28.36 -0.92 23.99
C PHE A 153 -27.12 -1.85 23.88
N ILE A 154 -25.91 -1.29 23.85
CA ILE A 154 -24.67 -2.09 23.81
C ILE A 154 -24.55 -2.97 25.06
N LYS A 155 -24.91 -2.43 26.23
CA LYS A 155 -24.91 -3.19 27.49
C LYS A 155 -25.94 -4.33 27.44
N GLN A 156 -27.16 -4.04 26.99
CA GLN A 156 -28.23 -5.04 26.84
C GLN A 156 -27.85 -6.16 25.85
N LEU A 157 -27.19 -5.83 24.73
CA LEU A 157 -26.65 -6.83 23.79
C LEU A 157 -25.66 -7.78 24.47
N LYS A 158 -24.72 -7.24 25.26
CA LYS A 158 -23.74 -8.05 26.01
C LYS A 158 -24.40 -8.92 27.07
N GLU A 159 -25.42 -8.42 27.76
CA GLU A 159 -26.17 -9.16 28.77
C GLU A 159 -27.06 -10.25 28.15
N ASN A 160 -27.60 -10.01 26.96
CA ASN A 160 -28.42 -10.98 26.22
C ASN A 160 -27.59 -12.15 25.67
N TYR A 161 -26.31 -11.91 25.36
CA TYR A 161 -25.38 -12.93 24.85
C TYR A 161 -24.11 -13.02 25.72
N PRO A 162 -24.19 -13.65 26.90
CA PRO A 162 -23.07 -13.71 27.84
C PRO A 162 -21.98 -14.73 27.45
N GLU A 163 -22.27 -15.66 26.54
CA GLU A 163 -21.29 -16.67 26.09
C GLU A 163 -20.28 -16.07 25.11
N PHE A 164 -19.06 -15.82 25.59
CA PHE A 164 -17.96 -15.26 24.80
C PHE A 164 -17.54 -16.09 23.58
N THR A 165 -17.89 -17.37 23.54
CA THR A 165 -17.67 -18.27 22.39
C THR A 165 -18.64 -18.00 21.25
N GLN A 166 -19.82 -17.43 21.54
CA GLN A 166 -20.87 -17.16 20.57
C GLN A 166 -20.98 -15.68 20.20
N PHE A 167 -20.71 -14.79 21.16
CA PHE A 167 -20.78 -13.34 20.97
C PHE A 167 -19.81 -12.62 21.88
N ARG A 168 -19.04 -11.67 21.33
CA ARG A 168 -18.18 -10.78 22.11
C ARG A 168 -17.97 -9.47 21.38
N VAL A 169 -18.35 -8.36 22.00
CA VAL A 169 -17.89 -7.03 21.57
C VAL A 169 -16.43 -6.89 21.99
N THR A 170 -15.52 -6.77 21.02
CA THR A 170 -14.07 -6.65 21.26
C THR A 170 -13.58 -5.22 21.20
N ASP A 171 -14.28 -4.34 20.51
CA ASP A 171 -14.00 -2.90 20.46
C ASP A 171 -15.30 -2.11 20.28
N GLN A 172 -15.31 -0.85 20.71
CA GLN A 172 -16.45 0.06 20.57
C GLN A 172 -15.98 1.51 20.36
N LEU A 173 -16.58 2.20 19.40
CA LEU A 173 -16.34 3.61 19.11
C LEU A 173 -17.68 4.35 19.05
N ILE A 174 -17.87 5.27 19.99
CA ILE A 174 -19.06 6.14 20.06
C ILE A 174 -18.58 7.57 19.81
N THR A 175 -19.01 8.17 18.70
CA THR A 175 -18.67 9.56 18.35
C THR A 175 -19.92 10.43 18.39
N LYS A 176 -19.77 11.71 18.02
CA LYS A 176 -20.92 12.60 17.82
C LYS A 176 -21.75 12.21 16.59
N SER A 177 -21.14 11.56 15.61
CA SER A 177 -21.75 11.31 14.30
C SER A 177 -22.16 9.86 14.06
N PHE A 178 -21.50 8.90 14.71
CA PHE A 178 -21.73 7.47 14.47
C PHE A 178 -21.41 6.61 15.70
N VAL A 179 -21.86 5.36 15.66
CA VAL A 179 -21.53 4.33 16.66
C VAL A 179 -21.14 3.04 15.94
N LEU A 180 -19.93 2.54 16.22
CA LEU A 180 -19.38 1.32 15.64
C LEU A 180 -18.95 0.35 16.73
N LEU A 181 -19.17 -0.93 16.48
CA LEU A 181 -18.73 -2.04 17.33
C LEU A 181 -17.94 -3.04 16.50
N ARG A 182 -16.78 -3.47 16.99
CA ARG A 182 -16.15 -4.71 16.52
C ARG A 182 -16.73 -5.86 17.34
N VAL A 183 -17.32 -6.84 16.67
CA VAL A 183 -17.95 -7.99 17.33
C VAL A 183 -17.43 -9.29 16.74
N LYS A 184 -17.15 -10.26 17.61
CA LYS A 184 -16.94 -11.65 17.24
C LYS A 184 -18.25 -12.41 17.49
N LEU A 185 -18.85 -13.01 16.47
CA LEU A 185 -20.13 -13.71 16.60
C LEU A 185 -20.27 -14.92 15.65
N ASN A 186 -21.20 -15.83 15.95
CA ASN A 186 -21.59 -16.92 15.06
C ASN A 186 -22.83 -16.56 14.21
N LYS A 187 -23.14 -17.40 13.22
CA LYS A 187 -24.31 -17.18 12.33
C LYS A 187 -25.64 -17.09 13.07
N GLN A 188 -25.87 -17.90 14.10
CA GLN A 188 -27.12 -17.87 14.87
C GLN A 188 -27.36 -16.49 15.49
N VAL A 189 -26.35 -15.95 16.20
CA VAL A 189 -26.45 -14.63 16.83
C VAL A 189 -26.60 -13.53 15.76
N PHE A 190 -25.91 -13.64 14.62
CA PHE A 190 -26.09 -12.72 13.50
C PHE A 190 -27.55 -12.66 13.02
N ASP A 191 -28.14 -13.82 12.72
CA ASP A 191 -29.50 -13.95 12.19
C ASP A 191 -30.55 -13.40 13.18
N GLU A 192 -30.23 -13.41 14.48
CA GLU A 192 -31.04 -12.82 15.53
C GLU A 192 -30.86 -11.29 15.63
N ILE A 193 -29.64 -10.78 15.79
CA ILE A 193 -29.40 -9.35 16.07
C ILE A 193 -29.65 -8.46 14.87
N ILE A 194 -29.51 -8.95 13.63
CA ILE A 194 -29.77 -8.14 12.42
C ILE A 194 -31.24 -7.69 12.34
N GLN A 195 -32.14 -8.37 13.05
CA GLN A 195 -33.55 -8.01 13.18
C GLN A 195 -33.77 -6.78 14.09
N LEU A 196 -32.84 -6.48 15.01
CA LEU A 196 -32.96 -5.35 15.93
C LEU A 196 -32.93 -4.03 15.16
N LYS A 197 -33.79 -3.09 15.55
CA LYS A 197 -34.03 -1.84 14.81
C LYS A 197 -32.90 -0.83 15.01
N GLU A 198 -32.11 -0.97 16.06
CA GLU A 198 -30.93 -0.18 16.38
C GLU A 198 -29.75 -0.45 15.45
N ILE A 199 -29.72 -1.63 14.81
CA ILE A 199 -28.68 -1.99 13.85
C ILE A 199 -28.93 -1.24 12.54
N ALA A 200 -28.00 -0.36 12.20
CA ALA A 200 -27.98 0.32 10.90
C ALA A 200 -27.37 -0.60 9.84
N ARG A 201 -26.23 -1.22 10.15
CA ARG A 201 -25.51 -2.10 9.22
C ARG A 201 -24.65 -3.14 9.96
N ILE A 202 -24.50 -4.32 9.37
CA ILE A 202 -23.46 -5.30 9.75
C ILE A 202 -22.67 -5.69 8.50
N ASP A 203 -21.34 -5.67 8.57
CA ASP A 203 -20.47 -6.16 7.49
C ASP A 203 -19.14 -6.73 8.03
N ARG A 204 -18.34 -7.34 7.16
CA ARG A 204 -16.99 -7.81 7.51
C ARG A 204 -16.02 -6.62 7.70
N PRO A 205 -15.02 -6.74 8.61
CA PRO A 205 -13.92 -5.78 8.76
C PRO A 205 -13.33 -5.31 7.43
N ALA A 206 -12.81 -4.08 7.35
CA ALA A 206 -12.00 -3.67 6.21
C ALA A 206 -10.82 -4.64 6.00
N MET A 207 -10.54 -5.01 4.75
CA MET A 207 -9.33 -5.76 4.38
C MET A 207 -8.34 -4.80 3.72
N VAL A 208 -7.07 -5.01 4.03
CA VAL A 208 -5.97 -4.37 3.31
C VAL A 208 -5.92 -4.98 1.91
N GLN A 209 -5.97 -4.15 0.86
CA GLN A 209 -5.89 -4.62 -0.53
C GLN A 209 -4.45 -4.97 -0.96
N PHE A 210 -3.44 -4.48 -0.23
CA PHE A 210 -2.04 -4.70 -0.51
C PHE A 210 -1.46 -5.81 0.37
N ASN A 211 -0.82 -6.81 -0.25
CA ASN A 211 -0.12 -7.88 0.43
C ASN A 211 1.39 -7.80 0.12
N PRO A 212 2.22 -7.19 0.98
CA PRO A 212 3.66 -7.05 0.73
C PRO A 212 4.39 -8.40 0.64
N PHE A 213 3.80 -9.49 1.17
CA PHE A 213 4.41 -10.82 1.15
C PHE A 213 4.56 -11.40 -0.27
N GLU A 214 3.71 -11.01 -1.22
CA GLU A 214 3.81 -11.48 -2.61
C GLU A 214 5.08 -10.97 -3.31
N LEU A 215 5.64 -9.85 -2.86
CA LEU A 215 6.88 -9.26 -3.40
C LEU A 215 8.13 -9.79 -2.69
N MET A 216 8.04 -9.99 -1.37
CA MET A 216 9.20 -10.36 -0.52
C MET A 216 9.49 -11.86 -0.48
N SER A 217 8.51 -12.70 -0.77
CA SER A 217 8.66 -14.16 -0.79
C SER A 217 7.73 -14.77 -1.83
N PRO A 218 7.99 -14.53 -3.13
CA PRO A 218 7.13 -15.03 -4.18
C PRO A 218 7.18 -16.55 -4.23
N ASN A 219 6.04 -17.17 -4.55
CA ASN A 219 6.00 -18.61 -4.79
C ASN A 219 6.69 -18.92 -6.12
N ILE A 220 7.92 -19.40 -6.05
CA ILE A 220 8.76 -19.69 -7.23
C ILE A 220 8.08 -20.69 -8.19
N GLU A 221 7.25 -21.61 -7.68
CA GLU A 221 6.52 -22.59 -8.49
C GLU A 221 5.52 -21.95 -9.45
N GLU A 222 5.07 -20.73 -9.16
CA GLU A 222 4.13 -19.99 -10.00
C GLU A 222 4.83 -19.10 -11.05
N LEU A 223 6.16 -18.99 -10.99
CA LEU A 223 6.95 -18.13 -11.86
C LEU A 223 7.46 -18.89 -13.08
N GLN A 224 7.41 -18.26 -14.24
CA GLN A 224 7.92 -18.80 -15.49
C GLN A 224 9.25 -18.16 -15.86
N PHE A 225 10.29 -18.97 -16.01
CA PHE A 225 11.64 -18.53 -16.42
C PHE A 225 11.95 -19.01 -17.84
N SER A 226 12.33 -18.08 -18.71
CA SER A 226 12.74 -18.35 -20.09
C SER A 226 14.23 -18.08 -20.28
N ALA A 227 14.83 -18.68 -21.31
CA ALA A 227 16.14 -18.27 -21.81
C ALA A 227 16.00 -17.05 -22.74
N PRO A 228 17.05 -16.24 -22.94
CA PRO A 228 17.05 -15.20 -23.97
C PRO A 228 17.06 -15.86 -25.37
N ASP A 229 16.82 -15.07 -26.42
CA ASP A 229 16.98 -15.54 -27.80
C ASP A 229 18.42 -16.03 -28.04
N GLU A 230 18.60 -17.06 -28.88
CA GLU A 230 19.94 -17.56 -29.22
C GLU A 230 20.85 -16.46 -29.81
N ASN A 231 20.26 -15.49 -30.52
CA ASN A 231 20.97 -14.35 -31.11
C ASN A 231 20.94 -13.09 -30.23
N ALA A 232 20.48 -13.20 -28.98
CA ALA A 232 20.51 -12.09 -28.04
C ALA A 232 21.95 -11.62 -27.79
N MET A 233 22.11 -10.35 -27.42
CA MET A 233 23.44 -9.79 -27.15
C MET A 233 23.92 -10.21 -25.75
N GLY A 234 25.23 -10.17 -25.55
CA GLY A 234 25.86 -10.41 -24.26
C GLY A 234 26.03 -9.13 -23.44
N ILE A 235 25.85 -9.24 -22.13
CA ILE A 235 26.25 -8.23 -21.14
C ILE A 235 27.27 -8.87 -20.19
N LEU A 236 28.45 -8.26 -20.08
CA LEU A 236 29.47 -8.63 -19.10
C LEU A 236 29.31 -7.78 -17.83
N ILE A 237 29.12 -8.44 -16.70
CA ILE A 237 29.11 -7.85 -15.37
C ILE A 237 30.46 -8.13 -14.70
N ILE A 238 31.18 -7.07 -14.32
CA ILE A 238 32.44 -7.18 -13.57
C ILE A 238 32.16 -6.75 -12.12
N ASP A 239 32.05 -7.73 -11.21
CA ASP A 239 31.52 -7.52 -9.86
C ASP A 239 31.96 -8.64 -8.88
N SER A 240 31.17 -8.97 -7.86
CA SER A 240 31.44 -10.01 -6.86
C SER A 240 31.16 -11.45 -7.31
N GLY A 241 30.80 -11.65 -8.57
CA GLY A 241 30.34 -12.92 -9.13
C GLY A 241 28.82 -13.00 -9.21
N ILE A 242 28.29 -14.18 -9.56
CA ILE A 242 26.84 -14.44 -9.58
C ILE A 242 26.51 -15.78 -8.91
N VAL A 243 25.27 -15.95 -8.46
CA VAL A 243 24.73 -17.27 -8.12
C VAL A 243 24.17 -17.90 -9.39
N SER A 244 25.01 -18.66 -10.11
CA SER A 244 24.68 -19.15 -11.45
C SER A 244 23.51 -20.14 -11.50
N ASN A 245 23.26 -20.86 -10.42
CA ASN A 245 22.11 -21.77 -10.29
C ASN A 245 20.86 -21.08 -9.68
N HIS A 246 20.83 -19.76 -9.60
CA HIS A 246 19.64 -19.05 -9.15
C HIS A 246 18.51 -19.23 -10.18
N PRO A 247 17.26 -19.55 -9.80
CA PRO A 247 16.18 -19.81 -10.77
C PRO A 247 15.94 -18.68 -11.79
N MET A 248 16.14 -17.42 -11.38
CA MET A 248 16.07 -16.26 -12.26
C MET A 248 17.29 -16.09 -13.18
N LEU A 249 18.43 -16.75 -12.96
CA LEU A 249 19.64 -16.52 -13.75
C LEU A 249 20.07 -17.76 -14.54
N GLU A 250 19.80 -18.97 -14.03
CA GLU A 250 20.37 -20.22 -14.57
C GLU A 250 20.13 -20.46 -16.07
N LYS A 251 19.09 -19.84 -16.65
CA LYS A 251 18.74 -19.97 -18.07
C LYS A 251 19.35 -18.92 -18.99
N CYS A 252 20.03 -17.91 -18.47
CA CYS A 252 20.60 -16.82 -19.28
C CYS A 252 22.12 -16.67 -19.14
N ILE A 253 22.81 -17.61 -18.51
CA ILE A 253 24.26 -17.52 -18.30
C ILE A 253 25.00 -18.00 -19.53
N GLY A 254 25.79 -17.09 -20.13
CA GLY A 254 26.71 -17.40 -21.22
C GLY A 254 28.11 -17.81 -20.74
N GLY A 255 28.52 -17.36 -19.55
CA GLY A 255 29.80 -17.76 -18.94
C GLY A 255 30.10 -17.03 -17.62
N GLU A 256 30.88 -17.68 -16.75
CA GLU A 256 31.36 -17.10 -15.51
C GLU A 256 32.83 -17.47 -15.27
N GLU A 257 33.64 -16.50 -14.86
CA GLU A 257 35.06 -16.68 -14.58
C GLU A 257 35.49 -15.84 -13.37
N ASN A 258 36.54 -16.27 -12.70
CA ASN A 258 37.09 -15.63 -11.51
C ASN A 258 38.51 -15.10 -11.79
N PHE A 259 38.72 -13.81 -11.57
CA PHE A 259 39.97 -13.11 -11.89
C PHE A 259 40.79 -12.73 -10.64
N GLN A 260 40.23 -12.91 -9.45
CA GLN A 260 40.92 -12.78 -8.17
C GLN A 260 41.44 -14.13 -7.65
N THR A 261 42.29 -14.11 -6.62
CA THR A 261 42.91 -15.29 -5.99
C THR A 261 42.62 -15.45 -4.49
N GLY A 262 41.93 -14.50 -3.87
CA GLY A 262 41.45 -14.61 -2.48
C GLY A 262 40.42 -15.72 -2.25
N GLU A 263 39.60 -16.03 -3.25
CA GLU A 263 38.69 -17.18 -3.30
C GLU A 263 38.79 -17.90 -4.64
N THR A 264 38.60 -19.22 -4.68
CA THR A 264 38.71 -20.00 -5.93
C THR A 264 37.39 -20.10 -6.69
N GLN A 265 36.26 -19.93 -6.00
CA GLN A 265 34.92 -20.07 -6.56
C GLN A 265 34.51 -18.86 -7.40
N THR A 266 33.68 -19.10 -8.42
CA THR A 266 33.02 -18.06 -9.23
C THR A 266 31.75 -17.50 -8.58
N GLN A 267 31.19 -18.25 -7.63
CA GLN A 267 29.95 -17.91 -6.95
C GLN A 267 30.04 -16.57 -6.22
N ASP A 268 28.95 -15.82 -6.27
CA ASP A 268 28.79 -14.60 -5.49
C ASP A 268 28.71 -14.89 -3.99
N THR A 269 29.69 -14.38 -3.24
CA THR A 269 29.76 -14.48 -1.78
C THR A 269 29.30 -13.19 -1.10
N VAL A 270 29.14 -12.09 -1.85
CA VAL A 270 28.71 -10.77 -1.36
C VAL A 270 27.21 -10.55 -1.58
N GLY A 271 26.69 -11.00 -2.72
CA GLY A 271 25.31 -10.82 -3.18
C GLY A 271 25.12 -9.62 -4.11
N HIS A 272 26.09 -8.71 -4.21
CA HIS A 272 25.99 -7.50 -5.03
C HIS A 272 25.95 -7.82 -6.53
N GLY A 273 26.89 -8.63 -7.04
CA GLY A 273 26.95 -9.00 -8.44
C GLY A 273 25.70 -9.76 -8.91
N THR A 274 25.13 -10.62 -8.07
CA THR A 274 23.85 -11.30 -8.35
C THR A 274 22.68 -10.31 -8.47
N ALA A 275 22.62 -9.30 -7.60
CA ALA A 275 21.60 -8.26 -7.66
C ALA A 275 21.76 -7.39 -8.92
N VAL A 276 22.99 -6.98 -9.24
CA VAL A 276 23.31 -6.23 -10.47
C VAL A 276 22.93 -7.02 -11.72
N ALA A 277 23.28 -8.31 -11.76
CA ALA A 277 22.95 -9.21 -12.87
C ALA A 277 21.44 -9.34 -13.09
N GLY A 278 20.67 -9.48 -12.01
CA GLY A 278 19.20 -9.52 -12.08
C GLY A 278 18.61 -8.27 -12.73
N CYS A 279 19.07 -7.08 -12.33
CA CYS A 279 18.65 -5.83 -12.95
C CYS A 279 19.09 -5.75 -14.42
N ALA A 280 20.30 -6.19 -14.76
CA ALA A 280 20.83 -6.11 -16.11
C ALA A 280 20.06 -6.98 -17.13
N VAL A 281 19.55 -8.15 -16.70
CA VAL A 281 18.84 -9.05 -17.63
C VAL A 281 17.32 -8.86 -17.64
N TYR A 282 16.71 -8.32 -16.57
CA TYR A 282 15.26 -8.16 -16.45
C TYR A 282 14.75 -6.72 -16.44
N GLY A 283 15.59 -5.74 -16.13
CA GLY A 283 15.14 -4.36 -15.92
C GLY A 283 14.15 -4.25 -14.74
N ASP A 284 12.86 -4.09 -15.04
CA ASP A 284 11.79 -3.99 -14.04
C ASP A 284 11.38 -5.37 -13.49
N ILE A 285 12.14 -5.83 -12.51
CA ILE A 285 11.87 -7.07 -11.76
C ILE A 285 10.48 -7.03 -11.09
N GLY A 286 10.01 -5.85 -10.66
CA GLY A 286 8.70 -5.69 -10.03
C GLY A 286 7.56 -5.97 -11.01
N GLN A 287 7.71 -5.54 -12.27
CA GLN A 287 6.77 -5.84 -13.35
C GLN A 287 6.85 -7.32 -13.74
N ALA A 288 8.05 -7.89 -13.90
CA ALA A 288 8.24 -9.32 -14.18
C ALA A 288 7.56 -10.21 -13.13
N LEU A 289 7.61 -9.81 -11.86
CA LEU A 289 6.96 -10.54 -10.78
C LEU A 289 5.43 -10.45 -10.84
N LYS A 290 4.86 -9.29 -11.15
CA LYS A 290 3.41 -9.11 -11.35
C LYS A 290 2.89 -9.98 -12.50
N ASP A 291 3.66 -10.02 -13.59
CA ASP A 291 3.32 -10.80 -14.80
C ASP A 291 3.63 -12.30 -14.63
N LYS A 292 4.33 -12.66 -13.54
CA LYS A 292 4.84 -14.02 -13.25
C LYS A 292 5.73 -14.58 -14.36
N GLN A 293 6.35 -13.70 -15.15
CA GLN A 293 7.14 -14.06 -16.32
C GLN A 293 8.49 -13.34 -16.30
N PHE A 294 9.54 -14.14 -16.25
CA PHE A 294 10.93 -13.71 -16.29
C PHE A 294 11.53 -14.13 -17.62
N THR A 295 11.60 -13.19 -18.55
CA THR A 295 12.21 -13.37 -19.87
C THR A 295 13.38 -12.41 -20.00
N PRO A 296 14.63 -12.91 -19.89
CA PRO A 296 15.81 -12.07 -19.94
C PRO A 296 16.04 -11.56 -21.38
N GLU A 297 16.49 -10.33 -21.51
CA GLU A 297 16.73 -9.72 -22.83
C GLU A 297 18.11 -10.08 -23.43
N ASN A 298 19.06 -10.48 -22.58
CA ASN A 298 20.46 -10.63 -22.93
C ASN A 298 21.08 -11.89 -22.30
N TRP A 299 22.13 -12.41 -22.94
CA TRP A 299 23.02 -13.38 -22.32
C TRP A 299 23.89 -12.69 -21.26
N LEU A 300 24.01 -13.32 -20.10
CA LEU A 300 24.77 -12.81 -18.95
C LEU A 300 26.15 -13.46 -18.87
N PHE A 301 27.17 -12.62 -18.78
CA PHE A 301 28.54 -13.04 -18.51
C PHE A 301 29.00 -12.39 -17.20
N SER A 302 29.71 -13.15 -16.37
CA SER A 302 30.15 -12.70 -15.04
C SER A 302 31.65 -12.84 -14.87
N ALA A 303 32.32 -11.72 -14.53
CA ALA A 303 33.70 -11.71 -14.09
C ALA A 303 33.77 -11.32 -12.62
N LYS A 304 34.20 -12.26 -11.77
CA LYS A 304 34.38 -12.03 -10.33
C LYS A 304 35.73 -11.36 -10.06
N VAL A 305 35.71 -10.20 -9.39
CA VAL A 305 36.90 -9.42 -8.99
C VAL A 305 36.94 -9.08 -7.50
N MET A 306 35.87 -9.37 -6.76
CA MET A 306 35.80 -9.20 -5.30
C MET A 306 35.05 -10.34 -4.63
N TYR A 307 35.16 -10.40 -3.30
CA TYR A 307 34.56 -11.45 -2.48
C TYR A 307 34.23 -10.94 -1.07
N ALA A 308 33.48 -11.73 -0.32
CA ALA A 308 33.10 -11.38 1.04
C ALA A 308 34.22 -11.65 2.05
N GLU A 309 34.52 -10.65 2.88
CA GLU A 309 35.21 -10.85 4.14
C GLU A 309 34.20 -11.31 5.19
N ASN A 310 34.49 -12.43 5.86
CA ASN A 310 33.59 -13.00 6.86
C ASN A 310 34.09 -12.75 8.30
N ASP A 311 33.15 -12.55 9.23
CA ASP A 311 33.43 -12.54 10.66
C ASP A 311 33.82 -13.94 11.18
N TRP A 312 34.15 -14.06 12.47
CA TRP A 312 34.50 -15.35 13.08
C TRP A 312 33.36 -16.38 13.09
N ASN A 313 32.11 -15.96 12.84
CA ASN A 313 30.94 -16.81 12.73
C ASN A 313 30.62 -17.19 11.27
N GLY A 314 31.39 -16.70 10.30
CA GLY A 314 31.17 -16.94 8.88
C GLY A 314 30.13 -16.03 8.23
N ASN A 315 29.74 -14.93 8.89
CA ASN A 315 28.82 -13.95 8.30
C ASN A 315 29.61 -12.94 7.45
N PRO A 316 29.14 -12.60 6.24
CA PRO A 316 29.77 -11.57 5.42
C PRO A 316 29.66 -10.21 6.11
N VAL A 317 30.78 -9.50 6.21
CA VAL A 317 30.88 -8.18 6.85
C VAL A 317 31.17 -7.10 5.81
N ASN A 318 32.12 -7.34 4.92
CA ASN A 318 32.53 -6.38 3.88
C ASN A 318 32.75 -7.08 2.54
N ALA A 319 32.63 -6.33 1.45
CA ALA A 319 33.19 -6.73 0.16
C ALA A 319 34.64 -6.27 0.07
N ILE A 320 35.56 -7.16 -0.27
CA ILE A 320 36.99 -6.86 -0.38
C ILE A 320 37.57 -7.32 -1.72
N TYR A 321 38.60 -6.61 -2.17
CA TYR A 321 39.40 -6.98 -3.34
C TYR A 321 40.58 -7.85 -2.91
N ASP A 322 41.14 -8.56 -3.88
CA ASP A 322 42.39 -9.31 -3.73
C ASP A 322 43.54 -8.38 -3.29
N PRO A 323 44.18 -8.63 -2.14
CA PRO A 323 45.32 -7.83 -1.69
C PRO A 323 46.61 -8.08 -2.49
N GLU A 324 46.72 -9.22 -3.19
CA GLU A 324 47.91 -9.62 -3.97
C GLU A 324 47.80 -9.27 -5.45
N LYS A 325 46.59 -8.97 -5.96
CA LYS A 325 46.35 -8.59 -7.36
C LYS A 325 45.76 -7.20 -7.49
N LEU A 326 46.35 -6.39 -8.37
CA LEU A 326 45.79 -5.09 -8.76
C LEU A 326 44.39 -5.27 -9.38
N LEU A 327 43.42 -4.46 -8.95
CA LEU A 327 42.08 -4.45 -9.52
C LEU A 327 42.12 -4.17 -11.03
N GLU A 328 42.99 -3.26 -11.47
CA GLU A 328 43.20 -2.93 -12.87
C GLU A 328 43.65 -4.13 -13.70
N HIS A 329 44.51 -4.99 -13.13
CA HIS A 329 44.97 -6.21 -13.81
C HIS A 329 43.80 -7.19 -13.96
N GLN A 330 43.07 -7.44 -12.88
CA GLN A 330 41.91 -8.33 -12.89
C GLN A 330 40.84 -7.86 -13.87
N PHE A 331 40.59 -6.55 -13.90
CA PHE A 331 39.67 -5.90 -14.84
C PHE A 331 40.11 -6.08 -16.29
N LYS A 332 41.39 -5.81 -16.60
CA LYS A 332 41.94 -5.98 -17.94
C LYS A 332 41.81 -7.43 -18.42
N ASP A 333 42.22 -8.39 -17.58
CA ASP A 333 42.15 -9.81 -17.91
C ASP A 333 40.70 -10.26 -18.14
N ALA A 334 39.76 -9.78 -17.30
CA ALA A 334 38.34 -10.07 -17.46
C ALA A 334 37.79 -9.59 -18.81
N VAL A 335 38.04 -8.33 -19.14
CA VAL A 335 37.59 -7.72 -20.40
C VAL A 335 38.22 -8.43 -21.59
N GLU A 336 39.54 -8.66 -21.58
CA GLU A 336 40.23 -9.33 -22.69
C GLU A 336 39.79 -10.79 -22.84
N SER A 337 39.62 -11.54 -21.74
CA SER A 337 39.17 -12.94 -21.76
C SER A 337 37.81 -13.05 -22.46
N PHE A 338 36.80 -12.33 -21.94
CA PHE A 338 35.42 -12.43 -22.45
C PHE A 338 35.26 -11.80 -23.85
N LEU A 339 35.84 -10.62 -24.09
CA LEU A 339 35.68 -9.93 -25.38
C LEU A 339 36.53 -10.53 -26.51
N SER A 340 37.54 -11.36 -26.20
CA SER A 340 38.29 -12.09 -27.22
C SER A 340 37.47 -13.20 -27.90
N ASN A 341 36.34 -13.61 -27.30
CA ASN A 341 35.45 -14.61 -27.85
C ASN A 341 34.28 -13.97 -28.61
N PRO A 342 34.29 -13.99 -29.97
CA PRO A 342 33.26 -13.32 -30.76
C PRO A 342 31.88 -13.98 -30.66
N GLU A 343 31.79 -15.26 -30.27
CA GLU A 343 30.54 -16.01 -30.13
C GLU A 343 29.72 -15.54 -28.92
N TYR A 344 30.33 -14.83 -27.98
CA TYR A 344 29.61 -14.29 -26.82
C TYR A 344 28.78 -13.05 -27.14
N HIS A 345 29.01 -12.44 -28.32
CA HIS A 345 28.25 -11.28 -28.80
C HIS A 345 28.09 -10.17 -27.75
N ILE A 346 29.08 -9.98 -26.88
CA ILE A 346 29.03 -9.00 -25.79
C ILE A 346 29.07 -7.58 -26.40
N LYS A 347 28.11 -6.74 -25.99
CA LYS A 347 28.00 -5.33 -26.42
C LYS A 347 28.06 -4.34 -25.28
N VAL A 348 27.92 -4.80 -24.04
CA VAL A 348 27.94 -3.96 -22.85
C VAL A 348 28.84 -4.59 -21.80
N VAL A 349 29.69 -3.77 -21.19
CA VAL A 349 30.47 -4.11 -19.99
C VAL A 349 30.00 -3.19 -18.87
N ASN A 350 29.36 -3.75 -17.86
CA ASN A 350 28.85 -3.01 -16.72
C ASN A 350 29.79 -3.13 -15.52
N ILE A 351 30.08 -1.99 -14.91
CA ILE A 351 31.02 -1.82 -13.81
C ILE A 351 30.31 -1.03 -12.71
N SER A 352 29.56 -1.76 -11.88
CA SER A 352 28.81 -1.18 -10.76
C SER A 352 29.68 -0.99 -9.52
N LEU A 353 30.96 -0.68 -9.70
CA LEU A 353 31.98 -0.61 -8.65
C LEU A 353 32.58 0.78 -8.56
N GLY A 354 33.02 1.17 -7.37
CA GLY A 354 33.76 2.42 -7.19
C GLY A 354 34.48 2.47 -5.86
N ASN A 355 35.47 3.35 -5.76
CA ASN A 355 36.23 3.56 -4.53
C ASN A 355 35.77 4.84 -3.82
N ALA A 356 35.07 4.69 -2.69
CA ALA A 356 34.53 5.81 -1.92
C ALA A 356 35.59 6.81 -1.43
N HIS A 357 36.86 6.41 -1.36
CA HIS A 357 37.97 7.29 -0.99
C HIS A 357 38.60 8.01 -2.19
N GLU A 358 38.23 7.66 -3.42
CA GLU A 358 38.72 8.24 -4.67
C GLU A 358 37.78 9.28 -5.25
N VAL A 359 37.45 10.28 -4.42
CA VAL A 359 36.52 11.36 -4.75
C VAL A 359 37.20 12.40 -5.67
N TRP A 360 36.59 12.60 -6.84
CA TRP A 360 37.05 13.54 -7.87
C TRP A 360 37.08 14.98 -7.36
N HIS A 361 38.15 15.72 -7.66
CA HIS A 361 38.44 17.09 -7.21
C HIS A 361 38.57 17.33 -5.68
N LYS A 362 38.22 16.38 -4.82
CA LYS A 362 38.50 16.46 -3.38
C LYS A 362 39.90 15.96 -3.04
N HIS A 363 40.28 14.79 -3.55
CA HIS A 363 41.56 14.14 -3.23
C HIS A 363 42.51 14.11 -4.43
N TYR A 364 41.97 14.18 -5.65
CA TYR A 364 42.72 13.92 -6.88
C TYR A 364 42.44 14.98 -7.94
N ASN A 365 43.49 15.38 -8.67
CA ASN A 365 43.45 16.36 -9.76
C ASN A 365 43.91 15.78 -11.11
N ARG A 366 44.00 14.44 -11.21
CA ARG A 366 44.39 13.72 -12.44
C ARG A 366 43.53 12.46 -12.57
N GLN A 367 43.36 11.98 -13.80
CA GLN A 367 42.69 10.70 -14.06
C GLN A 367 43.36 9.57 -13.28
N LEU A 368 42.55 8.74 -12.62
CA LEU A 368 42.99 7.59 -11.85
C LEU A 368 43.14 6.34 -12.74
N PRO A 369 43.98 5.37 -12.34
CA PRO A 369 44.38 4.26 -13.22
C PRO A 369 43.22 3.43 -13.77
N LEU A 370 42.25 3.05 -12.93
CA LEU A 370 41.10 2.27 -13.39
C LEU A 370 40.26 3.01 -14.45
N ALA A 371 39.96 4.29 -14.25
CA ALA A 371 39.25 5.09 -15.25
C ALA A 371 40.05 5.24 -16.56
N ALA A 372 41.37 5.44 -16.48
CA ALA A 372 42.23 5.51 -17.66
C ALA A 372 42.31 4.16 -18.41
N LEU A 373 42.37 3.04 -17.68
CA LEU A 373 42.36 1.71 -18.25
C LEU A 373 41.03 1.42 -18.96
N ILE A 374 39.90 1.81 -18.38
CA ILE A 374 38.59 1.69 -19.05
C ILE A 374 38.59 2.46 -20.37
N ASP A 375 39.16 3.67 -20.42
CA ASP A 375 39.28 4.44 -21.66
C ASP A 375 40.17 3.72 -22.70
N GLU A 376 41.29 3.14 -22.29
CA GLU A 376 42.16 2.34 -23.17
C GLU A 376 41.45 1.10 -23.73
N LEU A 377 40.68 0.39 -22.90
CA LEU A 377 39.93 -0.78 -23.32
C LEU A 377 38.73 -0.41 -24.20
N ALA A 378 38.02 0.69 -23.91
CA ALA A 378 36.96 1.21 -24.76
C ALA A 378 37.48 1.58 -26.15
N PHE A 379 38.69 2.13 -26.23
CA PHE A 379 39.36 2.39 -27.50
C PHE A 379 39.76 1.10 -28.23
N THR A 380 40.21 0.08 -27.49
CA THR A 380 40.62 -1.22 -28.03
C THR A 380 39.44 -2.06 -28.52
N PHE A 381 38.29 -1.96 -27.85
CA PHE A 381 37.05 -2.68 -28.14
C PHE A 381 35.93 -1.72 -28.56
N PRO A 382 36.03 -1.06 -29.73
CA PRO A 382 35.12 0.01 -30.14
C PRO A 382 33.68 -0.43 -30.44
N HIS A 383 33.40 -1.73 -30.36
CA HIS A 383 32.08 -2.33 -30.59
C HIS A 383 31.33 -2.65 -29.27
N VAL A 384 31.88 -2.21 -28.14
CA VAL A 384 31.36 -2.45 -26.79
C VAL A 384 31.21 -1.12 -26.07
N VAL A 385 30.11 -0.98 -25.32
CA VAL A 385 29.85 0.18 -24.46
C VAL A 385 30.23 -0.18 -23.02
N PHE A 386 31.10 0.63 -22.42
CA PHE A 386 31.44 0.52 -21.01
C PHE A 386 30.50 1.40 -20.18
N ILE A 387 29.95 0.85 -19.11
CA ILE A 387 29.02 1.53 -18.22
C ILE A 387 29.61 1.54 -16.81
N VAL A 388 29.67 2.72 -16.20
CA VAL A 388 30.18 2.93 -14.84
C VAL A 388 29.13 3.68 -14.01
N SER A 389 29.08 3.44 -12.71
CA SER A 389 28.21 4.20 -11.80
C SER A 389 28.89 5.48 -11.30
N THR A 390 28.12 6.48 -10.89
CA THR A 390 28.66 7.68 -10.22
C THR A 390 29.27 7.39 -8.85
N GLY A 391 28.91 6.24 -8.26
CA GLY A 391 29.07 5.90 -6.86
C GLY A 391 27.98 6.49 -5.96
N ASN A 392 28.01 6.07 -4.69
CA ASN A 392 27.06 6.46 -3.66
C ASN A 392 27.75 7.14 -2.46
N GLN A 393 27.03 8.01 -1.77
CA GLN A 393 27.43 8.64 -0.51
C GLN A 393 26.21 8.79 0.40
N SER A 394 26.33 8.44 1.68
CA SER A 394 25.23 8.62 2.62
C SER A 394 25.19 10.06 3.16
N PRO A 395 24.07 10.81 3.05
CA PRO A 395 23.92 12.11 3.69
C PRO A 395 23.92 12.01 5.23
N LEU A 396 23.66 10.82 5.79
CA LEU A 396 23.73 10.59 7.24
C LEU A 396 25.16 10.68 7.80
N ASN A 397 26.17 10.77 6.93
CA ASN A 397 27.54 11.04 7.37
C ASN A 397 27.74 12.53 7.73
N ASP A 398 26.89 13.41 7.21
CA ASP A 398 26.98 14.87 7.37
C ASP A 398 25.80 15.47 8.15
N TYR A 399 24.68 14.75 8.25
CA TYR A 399 23.45 15.20 8.89
C TYR A 399 22.95 14.19 9.92
N ASP A 400 22.74 14.66 11.15
CA ASP A 400 22.36 13.83 12.30
C ASP A 400 20.85 13.58 12.41
N SER A 401 20.02 14.31 11.64
CA SER A 401 18.55 14.18 11.69
C SER A 401 17.90 14.10 10.32
N ILE A 402 16.73 13.45 10.25
CA ILE A 402 15.92 13.35 9.02
C ILE A 402 15.52 14.76 8.53
N ALA A 403 15.16 15.65 9.47
CA ALA A 403 14.80 17.02 9.14
C ALA A 403 15.96 17.77 8.45
N ASP A 404 17.19 17.62 8.94
CA ASP A 404 18.36 18.25 8.35
C ASP A 404 18.66 17.70 6.94
N VAL A 405 18.52 16.38 6.75
CA VAL A 405 18.67 15.76 5.42
C VAL A 405 17.65 16.35 4.44
N ILE A 406 16.37 16.47 4.84
CA ILE A 406 15.30 17.01 3.99
C ILE A 406 15.54 18.49 3.67
N GLU A 407 15.94 19.30 4.65
CA GLU A 407 16.19 20.73 4.46
C GLU A 407 17.36 20.99 3.50
N ASN A 408 18.37 20.11 3.50
CA ASN A 408 19.55 20.25 2.66
C ASN A 408 19.46 19.48 1.34
N TYR A 409 18.47 18.63 1.14
CA TYR A 409 18.24 17.92 -0.12
C TYR A 409 17.56 18.83 -1.16
N PRO A 410 17.96 18.82 -2.46
CA PRO A 410 19.09 18.11 -3.05
C PRO A 410 20.39 18.95 -3.07
N LYS A 411 20.44 20.07 -2.35
CA LYS A 411 21.54 21.06 -2.42
C LYS A 411 22.91 20.47 -2.11
N TYR A 412 23.01 19.57 -1.12
CA TYR A 412 24.30 18.94 -0.78
C TYR A 412 24.90 18.13 -1.94
N LEU A 413 24.10 17.63 -2.89
CA LEU A 413 24.61 16.93 -4.08
C LEU A 413 25.48 17.84 -4.96
N LEU A 414 25.26 19.16 -4.88
CA LEU A 414 25.98 20.17 -5.65
C LEU A 414 27.11 20.80 -4.84
N ASP A 415 26.84 21.12 -3.57
CA ASP A 415 27.73 21.95 -2.77
C ASP A 415 28.73 21.15 -1.91
N ASN A 416 28.46 19.86 -1.67
CA ASN A 416 29.33 19.01 -0.86
C ASN A 416 30.30 18.23 -1.75
N ASP A 417 31.61 18.40 -1.51
CA ASP A 417 32.67 17.71 -2.24
C ASP A 417 32.63 16.19 -2.04
N ASP A 418 32.07 15.70 -0.93
CA ASP A 418 31.89 14.26 -0.69
C ASP A 418 30.85 13.61 -1.59
N PHE A 419 30.01 14.40 -2.27
CA PHE A 419 29.03 13.90 -3.23
C PHE A 419 29.51 14.01 -4.69
N LYS A 420 30.79 14.36 -4.92
CA LYS A 420 31.39 14.30 -6.25
C LYS A 420 31.63 12.86 -6.69
N LEU A 421 31.77 12.68 -8.00
CA LEU A 421 32.06 11.41 -8.65
C LEU A 421 33.24 10.67 -7.98
N ILE A 422 33.18 9.35 -7.95
CA ILE A 422 34.31 8.51 -7.53
C ILE A 422 34.89 7.72 -8.69
N ASN A 423 36.17 7.34 -8.61
CA ASN A 423 36.77 6.45 -9.61
C ASN A 423 35.98 5.12 -9.68
N PRO A 424 35.62 4.62 -10.89
CA PRO A 424 36.03 5.07 -12.22
C PRO A 424 35.05 5.97 -12.99
N ALA A 425 34.10 6.62 -12.33
CA ALA A 425 33.06 7.46 -12.96
C ALA A 425 33.58 8.62 -13.84
N THR A 426 34.87 8.95 -13.74
CA THR A 426 35.54 9.99 -14.53
C THR A 426 36.08 9.50 -15.88
N ALA A 427 35.92 8.21 -16.21
CA ALA A 427 36.28 7.65 -17.52
C ALA A 427 35.61 8.44 -18.65
N ALA A 428 36.38 8.83 -19.67
CA ALA A 428 35.93 9.70 -20.74
C ALA A 428 35.12 8.94 -21.82
N LEU A 429 35.44 7.67 -22.03
CA LEU A 429 34.85 6.82 -23.08
C LEU A 429 33.82 5.82 -22.54
N ALA A 430 33.60 5.80 -21.21
CA ALA A 430 32.49 5.07 -20.59
C ALA A 430 31.29 5.99 -20.36
N LEU A 431 30.09 5.41 -20.41
CA LEU A 431 28.86 6.07 -19.96
C LEU A 431 28.78 6.01 -18.44
N THR A 432 28.68 7.17 -17.80
CA THR A 432 28.53 7.29 -16.36
C THR A 432 27.05 7.48 -16.02
N ILE A 433 26.53 6.60 -15.16
CA ILE A 433 25.11 6.55 -14.78
C ILE A 433 24.92 7.03 -13.35
N GLY A 434 24.10 8.06 -13.18
CA GLY A 434 23.59 8.52 -11.89
C GLY A 434 22.27 7.86 -11.51
N SER A 435 21.83 8.07 -10.27
CA SER A 435 20.65 7.42 -9.70
C SER A 435 19.51 8.42 -9.49
N ILE A 436 18.29 8.06 -9.87
CA ILE A 436 17.05 8.77 -9.54
C ILE A 436 16.09 7.88 -8.74
N ALA A 437 15.20 8.51 -7.99
CA ALA A 437 14.23 7.82 -7.15
C ALA A 437 13.03 7.31 -7.97
N PRO A 438 12.64 6.02 -7.84
CA PRO A 438 11.41 5.47 -8.40
C PRO A 438 10.19 5.85 -7.53
N ASP A 439 9.02 5.34 -7.88
CA ASP A 439 7.82 5.41 -7.03
C ASP A 439 8.12 4.90 -5.61
N VAL A 440 7.69 5.68 -4.62
CA VAL A 440 7.93 5.37 -3.21
C VAL A 440 7.09 4.16 -2.80
N GLN A 441 7.76 3.04 -2.53
CA GLN A 441 7.15 1.84 -1.95
C GLN A 441 7.54 1.74 -0.47
N ILE A 442 6.65 2.18 0.41
CA ILE A 442 6.84 2.05 1.87
C ILE A 442 6.13 0.80 2.36
N GLU A 443 6.89 -0.13 2.92
CA GLU A 443 6.33 -1.32 3.58
C GLU A 443 5.48 -0.90 4.78
N GLN A 444 4.21 -1.31 4.78
CA GLN A 444 3.31 -1.17 5.91
C GLN A 444 3.65 -2.23 6.96
N GLU A 445 4.18 -1.79 8.11
CA GLU A 445 4.44 -2.69 9.24
C GLU A 445 3.13 -3.20 9.86
N ARG A 446 3.11 -4.48 10.24
CA ARG A 446 2.01 -5.06 11.02
C ARG A 446 2.43 -5.23 12.47
N TYR A 447 1.73 -4.49 13.34
CA TYR A 447 1.76 -4.56 14.81
C TYR A 447 3.06 -4.12 15.51
N GLY A 448 2.96 -3.02 16.28
CA GLY A 448 3.94 -2.58 17.27
C GLY A 448 4.82 -1.43 16.78
N ALA A 449 4.55 -0.22 17.30
CA ALA A 449 5.22 1.06 17.02
C ALA A 449 5.33 1.40 15.51
N GLU A 450 4.32 2.06 14.96
CA GLU A 450 4.42 2.69 13.64
C GLU A 450 5.60 3.67 13.62
N GLN A 451 6.72 3.26 13.03
CA GLN A 451 7.81 4.17 12.74
C GLN A 451 7.42 5.01 11.54
N ILE A 452 7.44 6.33 11.68
CA ILE A 452 7.17 7.25 10.57
C ILE A 452 8.31 7.10 9.55
N LYS A 453 8.03 6.39 8.46
CA LYS A 453 8.95 6.23 7.32
C LYS A 453 8.84 7.44 6.40
N THR A 454 9.97 8.09 6.15
CA THR A 454 10.08 9.29 5.35
C THR A 454 10.97 9.04 4.14
N ALA A 455 10.38 9.15 2.96
CA ALA A 455 11.14 9.16 1.71
C ALA A 455 11.78 10.53 1.50
N ILE A 456 13.09 10.57 1.25
CA ILE A 456 13.80 11.85 1.09
C ILE A 456 13.57 12.46 -0.30
N ALA A 457 13.67 11.66 -1.37
CA ALA A 457 13.44 12.11 -2.73
C ALA A 457 12.01 11.83 -3.21
N GLN A 458 11.46 12.68 -4.06
CA GLN A 458 10.27 12.39 -4.84
C GLN A 458 10.63 11.62 -6.12
N VAL A 459 9.63 11.05 -6.77
CA VAL A 459 9.78 10.32 -8.03
C VAL A 459 10.48 11.18 -9.09
N HIS A 460 11.44 10.58 -9.80
CA HIS A 460 12.31 11.23 -10.80
C HIS A 460 13.28 12.30 -10.26
N GLN A 461 13.35 12.51 -8.94
CA GLN A 461 14.40 13.36 -8.37
C GLN A 461 15.69 12.54 -8.16
N PRO A 462 16.87 13.19 -8.08
CA PRO A 462 18.13 12.50 -7.81
C PRO A 462 18.04 11.66 -6.54
N SER A 463 18.50 10.41 -6.56
CA SER A 463 18.52 9.61 -5.35
C SER A 463 19.34 10.33 -4.28
N PRO A 464 18.90 10.37 -3.01
CA PRO A 464 19.58 11.12 -1.95
C PRO A 464 21.05 10.72 -1.74
N PHE A 465 21.41 9.50 -2.15
CA PHE A 465 22.74 8.96 -2.05
C PHE A 465 23.59 9.06 -3.33
N THR A 466 23.03 9.53 -4.45
CA THR A 466 23.75 9.57 -5.73
C THR A 466 24.89 10.59 -5.69
N ARG A 467 25.93 10.39 -6.50
CA ARG A 467 27.01 11.35 -6.67
C ARG A 467 26.84 12.10 -8.00
N ALA A 468 27.26 13.36 -8.04
CA ALA A 468 27.15 14.20 -9.23
C ALA A 468 28.32 15.18 -9.33
N GLY A 469 28.64 15.60 -10.55
CA GLY A 469 29.67 16.62 -10.78
C GLY A 469 30.35 16.43 -12.12
N LEU A 470 31.07 17.46 -12.56
CA LEU A 470 31.81 17.40 -13.80
C LEU A 470 32.99 16.43 -13.71
N GLY A 471 33.26 15.70 -14.79
CA GLY A 471 34.45 14.87 -14.92
C GLY A 471 35.70 15.67 -15.27
N ILE A 472 36.75 14.96 -15.70
CA ILE A 472 38.01 15.57 -16.13
C ILE A 472 37.78 16.62 -17.23
N ASN A 473 38.47 17.75 -17.15
CA ASN A 473 38.34 18.89 -18.07
C ASN A 473 36.91 19.46 -18.22
N GLY A 474 36.06 19.31 -17.20
CA GLY A 474 34.70 19.85 -17.22
C GLY A 474 33.72 19.03 -18.06
N MET A 475 34.05 17.76 -18.37
CA MET A 475 33.13 16.86 -19.06
C MET A 475 31.83 16.71 -18.28
N ILE A 476 30.70 16.70 -18.99
CA ILE A 476 29.38 16.52 -18.40
C ILE A 476 29.28 15.09 -17.90
N LYS A 477 29.12 14.94 -16.59
CA LYS A 477 28.96 13.66 -15.89
C LYS A 477 27.94 13.83 -14.74
N PRO A 478 27.17 12.80 -14.38
CA PRO A 478 26.87 11.63 -15.22
C PRO A 478 26.22 12.03 -16.56
N GLU A 479 26.37 11.21 -17.59
CA GLU A 479 25.71 11.43 -18.89
C GLU A 479 24.22 11.06 -18.85
N LEU A 480 23.89 10.03 -18.07
CA LEU A 480 22.55 9.46 -17.99
C LEU A 480 22.17 9.22 -16.53
N VAL A 481 20.88 9.05 -16.28
CA VAL A 481 20.34 8.65 -14.99
C VAL A 481 19.35 7.51 -15.18
N GLU A 482 19.26 6.64 -14.20
CA GLU A 482 18.28 5.54 -14.15
C GLU A 482 17.80 5.33 -12.71
N TYR A 483 16.69 4.61 -12.53
CA TYR A 483 16.18 4.25 -11.22
C TYR A 483 17.15 3.34 -10.45
N GLY A 484 17.82 3.91 -9.43
CA GLY A 484 18.67 3.16 -8.51
C GLY A 484 18.17 3.14 -7.06
N GLY A 485 16.98 3.72 -6.81
CA GLY A 485 16.29 3.64 -5.52
C GLY A 485 16.19 4.97 -4.77
N ASN A 486 15.64 4.90 -3.56
CA ASN A 486 15.42 6.05 -2.69
C ASN A 486 15.93 5.75 -1.28
N MET A 487 16.20 6.79 -0.49
CA MET A 487 16.52 6.66 0.93
C MET A 487 15.23 6.83 1.74
N ILE A 488 14.80 5.76 2.41
CA ILE A 488 13.65 5.76 3.32
C ILE A 488 14.20 5.72 4.74
N LEU A 489 13.99 6.79 5.50
CA LEU A 489 14.47 6.93 6.88
C LEU A 489 13.31 6.83 7.87
N SER A 490 13.55 6.31 9.06
CA SER A 490 12.60 6.33 10.16
C SER A 490 13.23 6.92 11.42
N GLU A 491 12.45 7.69 12.17
CA GLU A 491 12.86 8.10 13.52
C GLU A 491 12.73 6.91 14.46
N GLN A 492 13.84 6.54 15.12
CA GLN A 492 13.74 5.68 16.30
C GLN A 492 13.20 6.53 17.46
N TYR A 493 11.89 6.45 17.71
CA TYR A 493 11.32 6.94 18.96
C TYR A 493 11.82 6.05 20.10
N GLY A 494 12.81 6.55 20.85
CA GLY A 494 13.27 6.00 22.12
C GLY A 494 12.63 6.71 23.31
#